data_AF-A0A1B2R062-F1
#
_entry.id   AF-A0A1B2R062-F1
#
_cell.length_a   1.000
_cell.length_b   1.000
_cell.length_c   1.000
_cell.angle_alpha   90.00
_cell.angle_beta   90.00
_cell.angle_gamma   90.00
#
_symmetry.space_group_name_H-M   'P 1'
#
loop_
_entity.id
_entity.type
_entity.pdbx_description
1 polymer ?
#
loop_
_entity_poly.entity_id
_entity_poly.type
_entity_poly.pdbx_seq_one_letter_code
_entity_poly.pdbx_strand_id
1 'polypeptide(L)'
;MMSRMFGLGVRRAASMADRPAGRPARRYTPVRAIPRMLAPATLIAALLSGIAGPAMGAPPRAAASRPAPAENYTLRQAVTAWDMLYKVDILCPDGELERQARRLKELEAVANQRLKLSAKAVLEKLQDETPPVLMTPEQAVRVVSNAGGCKTDALAQWRGRAAFVADTARQVLAGQARADRQWPRDAALEQPVRITVLGQRSDATHGAAVWLRLENRGSASARVALLAPQTFVGLCTRLSISGVPVEHGYAPRDWLTVPPRGHASVLMVRDSSCPRQARVNVGGAVVVDTGSGPRYWRFLARGVGALPAGIQP
;
A
#
# COMPACT_ATOMS: atom_id res chain seq x y z
N MET A 1 -12.51 -3.08 -65.35
CA MET A 1 -12.27 -1.65 -65.08
C MET A 1 -10.96 -1.52 -64.29
N MET A 2 -9.98 -0.81 -64.87
CA MET A 2 -8.72 -0.25 -64.30
C MET A 2 -7.70 -1.24 -63.71
N SER A 3 -6.64 -1.59 -64.44
CA SER A 3 -5.31 -0.92 -64.53
C SER A 3 -4.39 -1.27 -63.34
N ARG A 4 -3.49 -2.27 -63.44
CA ARG A 4 -2.08 -2.20 -63.92
C ARG A 4 -1.23 -1.12 -63.22
N MET A 5 -0.17 -1.54 -62.50
CA MET A 5 1.27 -1.32 -62.83
C MET A 5 2.20 -1.16 -61.61
N PHE A 6 3.29 -1.96 -61.64
CA PHE A 6 4.71 -1.67 -61.31
C PHE A 6 5.11 -1.01 -59.96
N GLY A 7 6.26 -1.28 -59.35
CA GLY A 7 7.45 -1.96 -59.84
C GLY A 7 8.53 -2.07 -58.75
N LEU A 8 9.55 -2.87 -59.07
CA LEU A 8 10.75 -3.12 -58.29
C LEU A 8 11.68 -1.90 -58.15
N GLY A 9 12.41 -1.87 -57.03
CA GLY A 9 13.86 -1.66 -57.06
C GLY A 9 14.38 -0.39 -56.38
N VAL A 10 15.32 -0.56 -55.44
CA VAL A 10 16.72 -0.10 -55.54
C VAL A 10 17.36 -0.07 -54.14
N ARG A 11 18.52 -0.73 -54.02
CA ARG A 11 19.49 -0.64 -52.91
C ARG A 11 20.27 0.67 -52.99
N ARG A 12 20.66 1.25 -51.84
CA ARG A 12 21.95 1.95 -51.69
C ARG A 12 22.41 1.94 -50.22
N ALA A 13 23.70 1.63 -50.06
CA ALA A 13 24.48 1.74 -48.83
C ALA A 13 25.38 3.00 -48.88
N ALA A 14 25.93 3.38 -47.72
CA ALA A 14 27.03 4.32 -47.40
C ALA A 14 26.59 5.30 -46.30
N SER A 15 27.39 5.84 -45.37
CA SER A 15 28.80 5.78 -44.93
C SER A 15 28.84 6.69 -43.67
N MET A 16 29.31 6.26 -42.51
CA MET A 16 30.62 6.56 -41.88
C MET A 16 31.15 8.01 -41.95
N ALA A 17 31.60 8.50 -40.77
CA ALA A 17 32.34 9.74 -40.44
C ALA A 17 31.48 11.04 -40.43
N ASP A 18 31.52 11.96 -39.45
CA ASP A 18 32.65 12.54 -38.72
C ASP A 18 32.25 13.19 -37.36
N ARG A 19 33.18 13.18 -36.38
CA ARG A 19 33.21 14.12 -35.23
C ARG A 19 34.02 15.36 -35.62
N PRO A 20 33.78 16.54 -35.03
CA PRO A 20 34.81 17.04 -34.11
C PRO A 20 34.29 17.80 -32.88
N ALA A 21 35.27 18.06 -32.02
CA ALA A 21 35.23 18.58 -30.65
C ALA A 21 34.88 20.07 -30.52
N GLY A 22 34.48 20.47 -29.30
CA GLY A 22 34.42 21.88 -28.90
C GLY A 22 33.70 22.15 -27.59
N ARG A 23 34.32 21.84 -26.44
CA ARG A 23 33.95 22.45 -25.14
C ARG A 23 34.45 23.90 -25.09
N PRO A 24 33.78 24.78 -24.34
CA PRO A 24 34.51 25.36 -23.22
C PRO A 24 33.77 25.24 -21.88
N ALA A 25 34.59 25.07 -20.84
CA ALA A 25 34.24 24.88 -19.45
C ALA A 25 33.55 26.12 -18.85
N ARG A 26 32.39 25.91 -18.20
CA ARG A 26 31.87 26.87 -17.22
C ARG A 26 32.35 26.46 -15.82
N ARG A 27 33.08 27.40 -15.23
CA ARG A 27 33.66 27.38 -13.90
C ARG A 27 32.58 27.12 -12.85
N TYR A 28 32.73 26.04 -12.10
CA TYR A 28 32.05 25.86 -10.82
C TYR A 28 32.89 26.53 -9.73
N THR A 29 32.35 27.57 -9.11
CA THR A 29 32.85 28.16 -7.88
C THR A 29 32.57 27.23 -6.70
N PRO A 30 33.54 26.94 -5.82
CA PRO A 30 33.32 26.14 -4.62
C PRO A 30 32.60 26.97 -3.55
N VAL A 31 31.44 26.48 -3.10
CA VAL A 31 30.80 26.98 -1.88
C VAL A 31 31.59 26.45 -0.69
N ARG A 32 32.23 27.38 0.03
CA ARG A 32 32.90 27.13 1.31
C ARG A 32 31.91 26.58 2.32
N ALA A 33 32.23 25.42 2.87
CA ALA A 33 31.72 24.96 4.14
C ALA A 33 32.23 25.88 5.26
N ILE A 34 31.33 26.30 6.16
CA ILE A 34 31.68 26.83 7.48
C ILE A 34 31.07 25.87 8.51
N PRO A 35 31.88 25.31 9.42
CA PRO A 35 31.40 24.48 10.52
C PRO A 35 30.97 25.38 11.68
N ARG A 36 29.86 25.04 12.35
CA ARG A 36 29.62 25.47 13.73
C ARG A 36 29.26 24.25 14.57
N MET A 37 30.29 23.77 15.26
CA MET A 37 30.19 23.04 16.52
C MET A 37 29.85 24.02 17.66
N LEU A 38 29.46 23.42 18.79
CA LEU A 38 29.30 23.97 20.16
C LEU A 38 27.91 24.62 20.41
N ALA A 39 27.17 24.29 21.48
CA ALA A 39 27.49 23.56 22.71
C ALA A 39 26.17 23.08 23.40
N PRO A 40 26.27 22.26 24.46
CA PRO A 40 25.16 21.65 25.19
C PRO A 40 24.67 22.51 26.37
N ALA A 41 23.45 22.29 26.85
CA ALA A 41 23.01 22.76 28.17
C ALA A 41 22.00 21.81 28.81
N THR A 42 22.51 21.14 29.83
CA THR A 42 21.89 20.57 31.04
C THR A 42 20.52 21.11 31.49
N LEU A 43 19.61 20.17 31.76
CA LEU A 43 19.07 19.82 33.09
C LEU A 43 18.64 20.98 34.02
N ILE A 44 17.33 21.12 34.23
CA ILE A 44 16.77 21.64 35.49
C ILE A 44 15.62 20.72 35.92
N ALA A 45 15.85 20.05 37.04
CA ALA A 45 14.86 19.47 37.90
C ALA A 45 14.54 20.44 39.06
N ALA A 46 13.42 20.15 39.72
CA ALA A 46 12.94 20.70 40.99
C ALA A 46 12.07 21.97 40.93
N LEU A 47 10.82 21.80 41.37
CA LEU A 47 10.36 22.43 42.61
C LEU A 47 9.20 21.60 43.21
N LEU A 48 9.53 20.96 44.32
CA LEU A 48 8.62 20.45 45.36
C LEU A 48 8.45 21.57 46.40
N SER A 49 7.21 21.78 46.87
CA SER A 49 6.74 22.25 48.20
C SER A 49 5.31 22.78 47.98
N GLY A 50 4.21 22.33 48.58
CA GLY A 50 3.99 21.62 49.84
C GLY A 50 3.13 22.50 50.76
N ILE A 51 1.80 22.29 50.81
CA ILE A 51 0.92 22.69 51.95
C ILE A 51 -0.21 21.65 52.08
N ALA A 52 -0.49 21.23 53.31
CA ALA A 52 -1.42 20.17 53.69
C ALA A 52 -2.78 20.71 54.23
N GLY A 53 -3.87 20.00 53.88
CA GLY A 53 -5.12 19.78 54.66
C GLY A 53 -6.19 20.91 54.74
N PRO A 54 -7.49 20.60 55.02
CA PRO A 54 -8.09 19.33 55.46
C PRO A 54 -9.30 18.82 54.63
N ALA A 55 -9.83 17.67 55.07
CA ALA A 55 -10.89 16.85 54.49
C ALA A 55 -12.32 17.45 54.48
N MET A 56 -13.13 17.10 53.47
CA MET A 56 -14.51 16.58 53.57
C MET A 56 -15.17 16.49 52.19
N GLY A 57 -15.83 15.38 51.90
CA GLY A 57 -16.71 15.21 50.74
C GLY A 57 -16.28 14.06 49.83
N ALA A 58 -16.72 12.84 50.13
CA ALA A 58 -16.68 11.75 49.16
C ALA A 58 -17.47 12.17 47.91
N PRO A 59 -16.89 12.13 46.70
CA PRO A 59 -17.69 12.33 45.50
C PRO A 59 -18.71 11.19 45.42
N PRO A 60 -19.97 11.48 45.02
CA PRO A 60 -20.97 10.44 44.83
C PRO A 60 -20.39 9.40 43.87
N ARG A 61 -20.50 8.12 44.26
CA ARG A 61 -20.18 6.97 43.40
C ARG A 61 -20.77 7.25 42.03
N ALA A 62 -19.90 7.63 41.09
CA ALA A 62 -20.24 7.71 39.69
C ALA A 62 -20.89 6.37 39.36
N ALA A 63 -22.16 6.41 38.96
CA ALA A 63 -22.84 5.27 38.40
C ALA A 63 -21.85 4.63 37.44
N ALA A 64 -21.47 3.38 37.71
CA ALA A 64 -20.56 2.64 36.87
C ALA A 64 -21.19 2.66 35.47
N SER A 65 -20.68 3.56 34.63
CA SER A 65 -21.01 3.61 33.23
C SER A 65 -20.69 2.21 32.74
N ARG A 66 -21.72 1.45 32.35
CA ARG A 66 -21.56 0.25 31.56
C ARG A 66 -20.43 0.53 30.57
N PRO A 67 -19.39 -0.30 30.48
CA PRO A 67 -18.38 -0.09 29.46
C PRO A 67 -19.13 0.03 28.14
N ALA A 68 -19.03 1.20 27.50
CA ALA A 68 -19.57 1.38 26.17
C ALA A 68 -19.09 0.20 25.33
N PRO A 69 -19.96 -0.45 24.53
CA PRO A 69 -19.53 -1.58 23.72
C PRO A 69 -18.27 -1.17 22.98
N ALA A 70 -17.18 -1.92 23.18
CA ALA A 70 -15.87 -1.58 22.68
C ALA A 70 -15.99 -1.28 21.17
N GLU A 71 -15.84 -0.01 20.80
CA GLU A 71 -16.03 0.39 19.42
C GLU A 71 -15.02 -0.34 18.54
N ASN A 72 -15.51 -1.02 17.50
CA ASN A 72 -14.62 -1.71 16.59
C ASN A 72 -13.94 -0.68 15.67
N TYR A 73 -12.79 -0.18 16.11
CA TYR A 73 -12.02 0.85 15.42
C TYR A 73 -11.72 0.49 13.96
N THR A 74 -11.37 -0.76 13.68
CA THR A 74 -11.07 -1.22 12.31
C THR A 74 -12.32 -1.19 11.41
N LEU A 75 -13.48 -1.57 11.94
CA LEU A 75 -14.75 -1.46 11.20
C LEU A 75 -15.11 0.00 10.94
N ARG A 76 -14.97 0.88 11.94
CA ARG A 76 -15.16 2.33 11.79
C ARG A 76 -14.26 2.90 10.70
N GLN A 77 -12.96 2.57 10.71
CA GLN A 77 -12.02 2.97 9.66
C GLN A 77 -12.43 2.49 8.26
N ALA A 78 -12.86 1.23 8.13
CA ALA A 78 -13.29 0.67 6.86
C ALA A 78 -14.53 1.39 6.31
N VAL A 79 -15.52 1.67 7.17
CA VAL A 79 -16.74 2.40 6.82
C VAL A 79 -16.43 3.84 6.42
N THR A 80 -15.60 4.55 7.19
CA THR A 80 -15.20 5.93 6.85
C THR A 80 -14.46 5.99 5.52
N ALA A 81 -13.51 5.07 5.27
CA ALA A 81 -12.79 5.02 4.00
C ALA A 81 -13.70 4.69 2.81
N TRP A 82 -14.68 3.80 3.00
CA TRP A 82 -15.71 3.53 2.00
C TRP A 82 -16.57 4.76 1.70
N ASP A 83 -17.02 5.48 2.74
CA ASP A 83 -17.84 6.69 2.60
C ASP A 83 -17.10 7.78 1.81
N MET A 84 -15.80 7.95 2.09
CA MET A 84 -14.92 8.85 1.36
C MET A 84 -14.89 8.51 -0.14
N LEU A 85 -14.74 7.24 -0.49
CA LEU A 85 -14.73 6.79 -1.89
C LEU A 85 -16.08 7.03 -2.55
N TYR A 86 -17.16 6.64 -1.89
CA TYR A 86 -18.52 6.76 -2.41
C TYR A 86 -18.88 8.21 -2.76
N LYS A 87 -18.60 9.15 -1.86
CA LYS A 87 -18.90 10.58 -2.08
C LYS A 87 -18.07 11.20 -3.19
N VAL A 88 -16.79 10.84 -3.30
CA VAL A 88 -15.94 11.31 -4.41
C VAL A 88 -16.33 10.67 -5.73
N ASP A 89 -16.86 9.45 -5.72
CA ASP A 89 -17.35 8.78 -6.94
C ASP A 89 -18.65 9.41 -7.47
N ILE A 90 -19.56 9.86 -6.59
CA ILE A 90 -20.74 10.65 -7.00
C ILE A 90 -20.33 11.91 -7.79
N LEU A 91 -19.28 12.60 -7.35
CA LEU A 91 -18.80 13.84 -7.98
C LEU A 91 -18.01 13.59 -9.26
N CYS A 92 -17.30 12.47 -9.34
CA CYS A 92 -16.35 12.16 -10.40
C CYS A 92 -16.53 10.73 -10.88
N PRO A 93 -17.64 10.40 -11.56
CA PRO A 93 -17.93 9.03 -11.92
C PRO A 93 -16.93 8.48 -12.94
N ASP A 94 -16.33 7.34 -12.62
CA ASP A 94 -15.40 6.58 -13.48
C ASP A 94 -15.83 5.10 -13.60
N GLY A 95 -17.12 4.82 -13.38
CA GLY A 95 -17.67 3.46 -13.39
C GLY A 95 -17.42 2.70 -12.09
N GLU A 96 -17.07 3.40 -11.01
CA GLU A 96 -16.69 2.80 -9.73
C GLU A 96 -17.85 2.58 -8.76
N LEU A 97 -19.05 3.10 -9.05
CA LEU A 97 -20.15 3.10 -8.07
C LEU A 97 -20.58 1.69 -7.67
N GLU A 98 -20.68 0.80 -8.66
CA GLU A 98 -20.89 -0.63 -8.42
C GLU A 98 -19.75 -1.27 -7.63
N ARG A 99 -18.51 -0.79 -7.81
CA ARG A 99 -17.34 -1.26 -7.09
C ARG A 99 -17.40 -0.84 -5.63
N GLN A 100 -17.79 0.40 -5.33
CA GLN A 100 -17.97 0.84 -3.95
C GLN A 100 -19.14 0.09 -3.29
N ALA A 101 -20.26 -0.09 -3.98
CA ALA A 101 -21.37 -0.90 -3.46
C ALA A 101 -20.91 -2.35 -3.12
N ARG A 102 -20.09 -2.95 -3.97
CA ARG A 102 -19.49 -4.27 -3.72
C ARG A 102 -18.56 -4.28 -2.51
N ARG A 103 -17.69 -3.26 -2.35
CA ARG A 103 -16.83 -3.11 -1.17
C ARG A 103 -17.64 -3.06 0.13
N LEU A 104 -18.74 -2.30 0.16
CA LEU A 104 -19.62 -2.26 1.34
C LEU A 104 -20.29 -3.62 1.58
N LYS A 105 -20.78 -4.29 0.54
CA LYS A 105 -21.37 -5.62 0.66
C LYS A 105 -20.38 -6.65 1.24
N GLU A 106 -19.14 -6.64 0.76
CA GLU A 106 -18.08 -7.51 1.29
C GLU A 106 -17.72 -7.17 2.74
N LEU A 107 -17.65 -5.88 3.08
CA LEU A 107 -17.41 -5.43 4.45
C LEU A 107 -18.55 -5.85 5.40
N GLU A 108 -19.79 -5.69 4.97
CA GLU A 108 -20.99 -6.12 5.69
C GLU A 108 -20.96 -7.64 5.94
N ALA A 109 -20.61 -8.43 4.93
CA ALA A 109 -20.49 -9.89 5.09
C ALA A 109 -19.43 -10.27 6.13
N VAL A 110 -18.25 -9.63 6.07
CA VAL A 110 -17.16 -9.87 7.04
C VAL A 110 -17.56 -9.44 8.44
N ALA A 111 -18.16 -8.25 8.60
CA ALA A 111 -18.59 -7.72 9.88
C ALA A 111 -19.65 -8.63 10.54
N ASN A 112 -20.66 -9.06 9.77
CA ASN A 112 -21.69 -9.96 10.26
C ASN A 112 -21.12 -11.33 10.63
N GLN A 113 -20.24 -11.88 9.80
CA GLN A 113 -19.68 -13.21 10.06
C GLN A 113 -18.75 -13.22 11.28
N ARG A 114 -17.84 -12.23 11.39
CA ARG A 114 -16.72 -12.23 12.34
C ARG A 114 -16.98 -11.45 13.61
N LEU A 115 -17.71 -10.34 13.51
CA LEU A 115 -17.94 -9.42 14.63
C LEU A 115 -19.37 -9.47 15.17
N LYS A 116 -20.30 -10.08 14.42
CA LYS A 116 -21.75 -10.03 14.72
C LYS A 116 -22.27 -8.59 14.74
N LEU A 117 -21.70 -7.72 13.89
CA LEU A 117 -22.07 -6.33 13.72
C LEU A 117 -22.44 -6.06 12.27
N SER A 118 -23.28 -5.05 12.03
CA SER A 118 -23.58 -4.54 10.70
C SER A 118 -22.70 -3.32 10.39
N ALA A 119 -21.98 -3.36 9.27
CA ALA A 119 -21.24 -2.21 8.75
C ALA A 119 -22.19 -1.09 8.32
N LYS A 120 -23.39 -1.43 7.80
CA LYS A 120 -24.44 -0.47 7.48
C LYS A 120 -24.99 0.23 8.72
N ALA A 121 -25.27 -0.51 9.80
CA ALA A 121 -25.69 0.12 11.06
C ALA A 121 -24.60 1.03 11.64
N VAL A 122 -23.32 0.65 11.49
CA VAL A 122 -22.21 1.54 11.86
C VAL A 122 -22.20 2.78 10.97
N LEU A 123 -22.39 2.66 9.65
CA LEU A 123 -22.48 3.79 8.74
C LEU A 123 -23.59 4.76 9.16
N GLU A 124 -24.81 4.26 9.41
CA GLU A 124 -25.96 5.05 9.88
C GLU A 124 -25.63 5.77 11.19
N LYS A 125 -25.07 5.05 12.19
CA LYS A 125 -24.63 5.66 13.45
C LYS A 125 -23.62 6.80 13.23
N LEU A 126 -22.66 6.62 12.32
CA LEU A 126 -21.63 7.62 12.03
C LEU A 126 -22.16 8.83 11.23
N GLN A 127 -23.29 8.69 10.53
CA GLN A 127 -23.95 9.81 9.83
C GLN A 127 -24.56 10.81 10.84
N ASP A 128 -25.04 10.30 11.97
CA ASP A 128 -25.66 11.10 13.02
C ASP A 128 -24.65 11.62 14.07
N GLU A 129 -23.37 11.22 13.98
CA GLU A 129 -22.35 11.58 14.97
C GLU A 129 -21.95 13.06 14.87
N THR A 130 -21.88 13.72 16.03
CA THR A 130 -21.44 15.12 16.17
C THR A 130 -20.23 15.21 17.11
N PRO A 131 -19.06 15.72 16.67
CA PRO A 131 -18.77 16.29 15.34
C PRO A 131 -18.74 15.23 14.23
N PRO A 132 -18.95 15.65 12.96
CA PRO A 132 -19.02 14.72 11.84
C PRO A 132 -17.70 13.97 11.64
N VAL A 133 -17.81 12.64 11.59
CA VAL A 133 -16.69 11.72 11.35
C VAL A 133 -16.60 11.33 9.89
N LEU A 134 -17.76 11.18 9.25
CA LEU A 134 -17.88 10.92 7.83
C LEU A 134 -17.58 12.18 7.03
N MET A 135 -17.12 12.00 5.80
CA MET A 135 -16.75 13.13 4.95
C MET A 135 -18.01 13.89 4.55
N THR A 136 -18.08 15.20 4.74
CA THR A 136 -19.24 15.98 4.27
C THR A 136 -19.22 16.14 2.74
N PRO A 137 -20.36 16.40 2.08
CA PRO A 137 -20.38 16.71 0.65
C PRO A 137 -19.44 17.86 0.25
N GLU A 138 -19.34 18.90 1.07
CA GLU A 138 -18.46 20.05 0.82
C GLU A 138 -16.98 19.65 0.94
N GLN A 139 -16.65 18.75 1.87
CA GLN A 139 -15.31 18.17 1.96
C GLN A 139 -14.98 17.36 0.70
N ALA A 140 -15.95 16.60 0.16
CA ALA A 140 -15.76 15.85 -1.08
C ALA A 140 -15.47 16.77 -2.28
N VAL A 141 -16.21 17.88 -2.42
CA VAL A 141 -15.96 18.91 -3.45
C VAL A 141 -14.57 19.50 -3.28
N ARG A 142 -14.16 19.84 -2.05
CA ARG A 142 -12.81 20.35 -1.78
C ARG A 142 -11.71 19.34 -2.14
N VAL A 143 -11.92 18.05 -1.87
CA VAL A 143 -10.96 17.00 -2.27
C VAL A 143 -10.77 17.00 -3.78
N VAL A 144 -11.87 16.97 -4.55
CA VAL A 144 -11.82 16.96 -6.02
C VAL A 144 -11.16 18.24 -6.56
N SER A 145 -11.54 19.40 -6.02
CA SER A 145 -10.97 20.69 -6.41
C SER A 145 -9.47 20.78 -6.12
N ASN A 146 -9.04 20.35 -4.92
CA ASN A 146 -7.63 20.36 -4.53
C ASN A 146 -6.79 19.38 -5.35
N ALA A 147 -7.40 18.31 -5.83
CA ALA A 147 -6.77 17.37 -6.75
C ALA A 147 -6.71 17.88 -8.20
N GLY A 148 -7.30 19.04 -8.51
CA GLY A 148 -7.34 19.61 -9.87
C GLY A 148 -8.43 19.03 -10.78
N GLY A 149 -9.44 18.35 -10.21
CA GLY A 149 -10.57 17.79 -10.95
C GLY A 149 -10.58 16.26 -11.03
N CYS A 150 -11.55 15.72 -11.78
CA CYS A 150 -11.88 14.29 -11.78
C CYS A 150 -10.87 13.37 -12.48
N LYS A 151 -10.13 13.88 -13.47
CA LYS A 151 -9.25 13.08 -14.34
C LYS A 151 -7.78 13.40 -14.11
N THR A 152 -7.39 13.58 -12.85
CA THR A 152 -6.01 13.88 -12.48
C THR A 152 -5.35 12.72 -11.76
N ASP A 153 -4.03 12.61 -11.92
CA ASP A 153 -3.22 11.66 -11.16
C ASP A 153 -3.37 11.89 -9.65
N ALA A 154 -3.48 13.14 -9.20
CA ALA A 154 -3.66 13.46 -7.79
C ALA A 154 -4.95 12.85 -7.22
N LEU A 155 -6.07 12.92 -7.96
CA LEU A 155 -7.31 12.30 -7.51
C LEU A 155 -7.22 10.78 -7.54
N ALA A 156 -6.58 10.22 -8.57
CA ALA A 156 -6.34 8.78 -8.65
C ALA A 156 -5.52 8.27 -7.45
N GLN A 157 -4.46 8.98 -7.07
CA GLN A 157 -3.65 8.68 -5.89
C GLN A 157 -4.46 8.78 -4.59
N TRP A 158 -5.29 9.82 -4.46
CA TRP A 158 -6.16 9.98 -3.30
C TRP A 158 -7.18 8.83 -3.17
N ARG A 159 -7.83 8.47 -4.29
CA ARG A 159 -8.77 7.35 -4.36
C ARG A 159 -8.08 6.04 -4.04
N GLY A 160 -6.90 5.81 -4.60
CA GLY A 160 -6.09 4.64 -4.30
C GLY A 160 -5.76 4.52 -2.81
N ARG A 161 -5.44 5.63 -2.15
CA ARG A 161 -5.17 5.66 -0.70
C ARG A 161 -6.42 5.33 0.12
N ALA A 162 -7.57 5.90 -0.21
CA ALA A 162 -8.82 5.58 0.48
C ALA A 162 -9.24 4.11 0.26
N ALA A 163 -9.09 3.61 -0.98
CA ALA A 163 -9.32 2.20 -1.31
C ALA A 163 -8.37 1.25 -0.58
N PHE A 164 -7.10 1.62 -0.44
CA PHE A 164 -6.14 0.88 0.37
C PHE A 164 -6.60 0.75 1.82
N VAL A 165 -7.06 1.84 2.45
CA VAL A 165 -7.57 1.78 3.84
C VAL A 165 -8.80 0.89 3.92
N ALA A 166 -9.79 1.08 3.03
CA ALA A 166 -11.01 0.29 3.03
C ALA A 166 -10.75 -1.21 2.86
N ASP A 167 -9.94 -1.57 1.86
CA ASP A 167 -9.66 -2.98 1.53
C ASP A 167 -8.81 -3.66 2.59
N THR A 168 -7.80 -2.97 3.14
CA THR A 168 -6.90 -3.57 4.13
C THR A 168 -7.51 -3.63 5.52
N ALA A 169 -8.38 -2.68 5.89
CA ALA A 169 -9.18 -2.78 7.10
C ALA A 169 -10.15 -3.96 7.02
N ARG A 170 -10.85 -4.14 5.89
CA ARG A 170 -11.67 -5.34 5.64
C ARG A 170 -10.84 -6.62 5.74
N GLN A 171 -9.64 -6.64 5.18
CA GLN A 171 -8.74 -7.80 5.26
C GLN A 171 -8.37 -8.14 6.71
N VAL A 172 -8.07 -7.13 7.54
CA VAL A 172 -7.80 -7.31 8.97
C VAL A 172 -9.02 -7.89 9.69
N LEU A 173 -10.21 -7.36 9.44
CA LEU A 173 -11.47 -7.86 10.03
C LEU A 173 -11.78 -9.31 9.62
N ALA A 174 -11.48 -9.67 8.38
CA ALA A 174 -11.63 -11.04 7.90
C ALA A 174 -10.64 -12.00 8.59
N GLY A 175 -9.60 -11.48 9.25
CA GLY A 175 -8.46 -12.27 9.72
C GLY A 175 -7.56 -12.74 8.57
N GLN A 176 -7.70 -12.12 7.40
CA GLN A 176 -6.89 -12.33 6.20
C GLN A 176 -5.60 -11.49 6.22
N ALA A 177 -5.32 -10.76 7.30
CA ALA A 177 -4.05 -10.08 7.53
C ALA A 177 -3.27 -10.73 8.69
N ARG A 178 -3.64 -11.96 9.07
CA ARG A 178 -2.93 -12.72 10.11
C ARG A 178 -1.53 -13.02 9.61
N ALA A 179 -0.62 -13.10 10.57
CA ALA A 179 0.79 -13.26 10.31
C ALA A 179 1.21 -14.55 11.00
N ASP A 180 1.10 -15.68 10.30
CA ASP A 180 1.40 -16.96 10.91
C ASP A 180 2.81 -17.48 10.58
N ARG A 181 3.31 -18.30 11.49
CA ARG A 181 4.66 -18.86 11.56
C ARG A 181 4.87 -20.07 10.65
N GLN A 182 3.82 -20.58 10.00
CA GLN A 182 3.85 -21.85 9.27
C GLN A 182 3.60 -21.67 7.77
N TRP A 183 4.71 -21.77 7.04
CA TRP A 183 4.74 -22.31 5.68
C TRP A 183 3.99 -23.66 5.63
N PRO A 184 3.09 -23.93 4.66
CA PRO A 184 2.92 -23.24 3.37
C PRO A 184 1.50 -22.71 3.07
N ARG A 185 0.64 -22.43 4.07
CA ARG A 185 -0.77 -22.08 3.80
C ARG A 185 -1.30 -20.97 4.70
N ASP A 186 -1.48 -19.79 4.13
CA ASP A 186 -2.32 -18.76 4.71
C ASP A 186 -3.33 -18.29 3.64
N ALA A 187 -4.61 -18.50 3.90
CA ALA A 187 -5.71 -18.06 3.02
C ALA A 187 -5.73 -16.54 2.79
N ALA A 188 -5.12 -15.77 3.71
CA ALA A 188 -4.80 -14.34 3.55
C ALA A 188 -4.05 -14.03 2.25
N LEU A 189 -3.15 -14.94 1.89
CA LEU A 189 -2.25 -14.82 0.76
C LEU A 189 -2.78 -15.55 -0.46
N GLU A 190 -4.07 -15.92 -0.52
CA GLU A 190 -4.60 -16.79 -1.58
C GLU A 190 -5.60 -16.09 -2.52
N GLN A 191 -6.00 -14.85 -2.22
CA GLN A 191 -7.06 -14.14 -2.94
C GLN A 191 -6.69 -12.67 -3.16
N PRO A 192 -7.00 -12.09 -4.33
CA PRO A 192 -7.36 -12.75 -5.60
C PRO A 192 -6.14 -13.40 -6.29
N VAL A 193 -4.93 -13.03 -5.87
CA VAL A 193 -3.65 -13.60 -6.34
C VAL A 193 -2.97 -14.23 -5.13
N ARG A 194 -2.36 -15.40 -5.35
CA ARG A 194 -1.64 -16.07 -4.31
C ARG A 194 -0.22 -15.55 -4.17
N ILE A 195 0.18 -15.09 -2.99
CA ILE A 195 1.55 -14.63 -2.72
C ILE A 195 2.27 -15.64 -1.84
N THR A 196 3.37 -16.18 -2.35
CA THR A 196 4.16 -17.19 -1.64
C THR A 196 5.57 -16.66 -1.44
N VAL A 197 6.00 -16.45 -0.19
CA VAL A 197 7.38 -16.06 0.11
C VAL A 197 8.26 -17.30 0.16
N LEU A 198 9.09 -17.51 -0.86
CA LEU A 198 9.85 -18.75 -1.06
C LEU A 198 10.99 -18.90 -0.04
N GLY A 199 11.61 -17.80 0.37
CA GLY A 199 12.72 -17.80 1.31
C GLY A 199 13.76 -16.74 0.99
N GLN A 200 14.79 -16.66 1.82
CA GLN A 200 15.94 -15.79 1.59
C GLN A 200 17.15 -16.57 1.05
N ARG A 201 17.87 -15.99 0.08
CA ARG A 201 19.13 -16.54 -0.40
C ARG A 201 20.17 -15.42 -0.45
N SER A 202 21.40 -15.78 -0.13
CA SER A 202 22.55 -14.90 -0.32
C SER A 202 22.77 -14.68 -1.82
N ASP A 203 22.85 -13.41 -2.23
CA ASP A 203 23.27 -12.97 -3.56
C ASP A 203 24.67 -12.36 -3.42
N ALA A 204 25.60 -12.84 -4.25
CA ALA A 204 26.98 -12.36 -4.27
C ALA A 204 27.09 -10.86 -4.58
N THR A 205 26.11 -10.28 -5.29
CA THR A 205 26.15 -8.89 -5.75
C THR A 205 25.52 -7.92 -4.76
N HIS A 206 24.46 -8.34 -4.04
CA HIS A 206 23.66 -7.44 -3.21
C HIS A 206 23.43 -7.94 -1.78
N GLY A 207 24.15 -8.99 -1.35
CA GLY A 207 24.05 -9.52 0.00
C GLY A 207 22.98 -10.59 0.14
N ALA A 208 21.77 -10.25 0.61
CA ALA A 208 20.76 -11.26 0.92
C ALA A 208 19.36 -10.82 0.47
N ALA A 209 18.80 -11.57 -0.47
CA ALA A 209 17.55 -11.27 -1.15
C ALA A 209 16.44 -12.28 -0.79
N VAL A 210 15.20 -11.89 -0.99
CA VAL A 210 14.01 -12.71 -0.76
C VAL A 210 13.28 -12.89 -2.08
N TRP A 211 12.84 -14.12 -2.34
CA TRP A 211 12.01 -14.44 -3.50
C TRP A 211 10.55 -14.62 -3.08
N LEU A 212 9.67 -14.10 -3.91
CA LEU A 212 8.23 -14.26 -3.80
C LEU A 212 7.71 -14.81 -5.12
N ARG A 213 6.70 -15.66 -5.04
CA ARG A 213 5.92 -16.13 -6.18
C ARG A 213 4.52 -15.54 -6.09
N LEU A 214 4.13 -14.81 -7.11
CA LEU A 214 2.76 -14.35 -7.34
C LEU A 214 2.08 -15.35 -8.27
N GLU A 215 0.98 -15.96 -7.87
CA GLU A 215 0.27 -16.97 -8.66
C GLU A 215 -1.18 -16.52 -8.88
N ASN A 216 -1.57 -16.31 -10.13
CA ASN A 216 -2.95 -16.01 -10.48
C ASN A 216 -3.74 -17.32 -10.57
N ARG A 217 -4.54 -17.62 -9.55
CA ARG A 217 -5.40 -18.81 -9.54
C ARG A 217 -6.74 -18.61 -10.24
N GLY A 218 -7.03 -17.40 -10.69
CA GLY A 218 -8.25 -17.08 -11.41
C GLY A 218 -8.30 -17.68 -12.82
N SER A 219 -9.50 -17.65 -13.39
CA SER A 219 -9.77 -17.97 -14.79
C SER A 219 -9.56 -16.78 -15.73
N ALA A 220 -9.39 -15.57 -15.20
CA ALA A 220 -9.11 -14.35 -15.94
C ALA A 220 -7.70 -13.82 -15.62
N SER A 221 -7.13 -13.02 -16.52
CA SER A 221 -5.86 -12.34 -16.29
C SER A 221 -5.99 -11.37 -15.11
N ALA A 222 -4.92 -11.25 -14.33
CA ALA A 222 -4.82 -10.31 -13.23
C ALA A 222 -3.68 -9.33 -13.50
N ARG A 223 -3.94 -8.03 -13.31
CA ARG A 223 -2.90 -7.00 -13.31
C ARG A 223 -2.43 -6.80 -11.88
N VAL A 224 -1.11 -6.78 -11.67
CA VAL A 224 -0.52 -6.63 -10.33
C VAL A 224 0.58 -5.58 -10.31
N ALA A 225 0.65 -4.85 -9.20
CA ALA A 225 1.74 -3.93 -8.87
C ALA A 225 1.99 -3.95 -7.36
N LEU A 226 3.24 -3.73 -6.95
CA LEU A 226 3.61 -3.68 -5.54
C LEU A 226 3.73 -2.23 -5.05
N LEU A 227 3.28 -1.94 -3.83
CA LEU A 227 3.43 -0.61 -3.22
C LEU A 227 4.74 -0.52 -2.45
N ALA A 228 5.66 0.31 -2.93
CA ALA A 228 6.99 0.50 -2.33
C ALA A 228 6.92 0.91 -0.85
N PRO A 229 6.11 1.93 -0.45
CA PRO A 229 6.09 2.42 0.94
C PRO A 229 5.53 1.40 1.95
N GLN A 230 4.89 0.33 1.47
CA GLN A 230 4.31 -0.71 2.30
C GLN A 230 5.15 -1.99 2.33
N THR A 231 6.24 -2.05 1.55
CA THR A 231 7.06 -3.25 1.37
C THR A 231 8.32 -3.23 2.23
N PHE A 232 8.62 -4.36 2.86
CA PHE A 232 9.78 -4.51 3.74
C PHE A 232 10.31 -5.95 3.82
N VAL A 233 11.60 -6.06 4.12
CA VAL A 233 12.28 -7.32 4.46
C VAL A 233 13.06 -7.13 5.77
N GLY A 234 12.60 -7.78 6.83
CA GLY A 234 13.08 -7.55 8.20
C GLY A 234 12.77 -6.11 8.62
N LEU A 235 13.83 -5.38 9.00
CA LEU A 235 13.76 -3.95 9.28
C LEU A 235 14.10 -3.08 8.05
N CYS A 236 14.32 -3.70 6.89
CA CYS A 236 14.76 -3.03 5.68
C CYS A 236 13.55 -2.60 4.83
N THR A 237 13.39 -1.31 4.61
CA THR A 237 12.43 -0.72 3.65
C THR A 237 13.11 -0.20 2.39
N ARG A 238 14.45 -0.04 2.41
CA ARG A 238 15.26 0.27 1.23
C ARG A 238 15.53 -1.01 0.45
N LEU A 239 14.66 -1.28 -0.51
CA LEU A 239 14.67 -2.50 -1.31
C LEU A 239 14.82 -2.15 -2.79
N SER A 240 15.62 -2.95 -3.50
CA SER A 240 15.55 -3.03 -4.96
C SER A 240 14.66 -4.22 -5.31
N ILE A 241 13.60 -3.99 -6.09
CA ILE A 241 12.57 -4.99 -6.36
C ILE A 241 12.45 -5.17 -7.88
N SER A 242 12.43 -6.41 -8.33
CA SER A 242 12.31 -6.77 -9.75
C SER A 242 11.32 -7.91 -9.98
N GLY A 243 10.87 -8.06 -11.24
CA GLY A 243 9.86 -9.05 -11.64
C GLY A 243 8.41 -8.58 -11.52
N VAL A 244 8.16 -7.41 -10.92
CA VAL A 244 6.85 -6.74 -10.86
C VAL A 244 7.04 -5.22 -10.84
N PRO A 245 6.14 -4.43 -11.44
CA PRO A 245 6.11 -2.98 -11.26
C PRO A 245 5.95 -2.58 -9.80
N VAL A 246 6.64 -1.52 -9.44
CA VAL A 246 6.67 -0.98 -8.08
C VAL A 246 6.19 0.45 -8.13
N GLU A 247 5.08 0.72 -7.45
CA GLU A 247 4.46 2.02 -7.36
C GLU A 247 4.86 2.71 -6.04
N HIS A 248 5.25 3.98 -6.12
CA HIS A 248 5.57 4.79 -4.94
C HIS A 248 4.33 5.44 -4.33
N GLY A 249 3.27 5.62 -5.11
CA GLY A 249 1.95 6.04 -4.66
C GLY A 249 1.01 4.88 -4.31
N TYR A 250 -0.28 5.16 -4.37
CA TYR A 250 -1.37 4.19 -4.22
C TYR A 250 -2.09 3.88 -5.53
N ALA A 251 -1.94 4.68 -6.59
CA ALA A 251 -2.50 4.37 -7.92
C ALA A 251 -1.37 3.93 -8.88
N PRO A 252 -1.27 2.63 -9.21
CA PRO A 252 -0.23 2.13 -10.09
C PRO A 252 -0.35 2.66 -11.51
N ARG A 253 0.75 3.23 -12.02
CA ARG A 253 0.88 3.63 -13.43
C ARG A 253 1.24 2.44 -14.32
N ASP A 254 2.08 1.56 -13.80
CA ASP A 254 2.57 0.37 -14.49
C ASP A 254 2.04 -0.90 -13.83
N TRP A 255 1.75 -1.90 -14.65
CA TRP A 255 1.12 -3.15 -14.24
C TRP A 255 1.80 -4.35 -14.87
N LEU A 256 2.06 -5.38 -14.07
CA LEU A 256 2.38 -6.71 -14.58
C LEU A 256 1.08 -7.44 -14.87
N THR A 257 0.91 -7.94 -16.09
CA THR A 257 -0.21 -8.83 -16.40
C THR A 257 0.18 -10.28 -16.17
N VAL A 258 -0.48 -10.93 -15.21
CA VAL A 258 -0.31 -12.35 -14.91
C VAL A 258 -1.47 -13.13 -15.55
N PRO A 259 -1.20 -14.05 -16.51
CA PRO A 259 -2.25 -14.78 -17.20
C PRO A 259 -3.04 -15.69 -16.24
N PRO A 260 -4.23 -16.17 -16.64
CA PRO A 260 -4.99 -17.15 -15.88
C PRO A 260 -4.14 -18.38 -15.57
N ARG A 261 -4.21 -18.89 -14.32
CA ARG A 261 -3.38 -20.00 -13.83
C ARG A 261 -1.86 -19.77 -13.97
N GLY A 262 -1.44 -18.55 -14.27
CA GLY A 262 -0.06 -18.15 -14.43
C GLY A 262 0.62 -17.79 -13.11
N HIS A 263 1.92 -17.55 -13.18
CA HIS A 263 2.69 -17.04 -12.05
C HIS A 263 3.78 -16.08 -12.51
N ALA A 264 4.27 -15.28 -11.57
CA ALA A 264 5.41 -14.40 -11.72
C ALA A 264 6.30 -14.49 -10.49
N SER A 265 7.59 -14.28 -10.70
CA SER A 265 8.60 -14.34 -9.66
C SER A 265 9.09 -12.94 -9.35
N VAL A 266 9.09 -12.59 -8.08
CA VAL A 266 9.49 -11.28 -7.58
C VAL A 266 10.71 -11.44 -6.71
N LEU A 267 11.74 -10.66 -7.02
CA LEU A 267 12.97 -10.62 -6.25
C LEU A 267 13.01 -9.31 -5.45
N MET A 268 13.13 -9.42 -4.13
CA MET A 268 13.34 -8.30 -3.21
C MET A 268 14.75 -8.35 -2.65
N VAL A 269 15.59 -7.43 -3.13
CA VAL A 269 16.97 -7.27 -2.73
C VAL A 269 17.06 -6.20 -1.65
N ARG A 270 17.67 -6.53 -0.51
CA ARG A 270 17.95 -5.56 0.54
C ARG A 270 19.14 -4.69 0.16
N ASP A 271 19.06 -3.40 0.47
CA ASP A 271 20.23 -2.52 0.46
C ASP A 271 21.33 -3.07 1.39
N SER A 272 22.60 -2.91 1.00
CA SER A 272 23.74 -3.46 1.74
C SER A 272 23.90 -2.90 3.15
N SER A 273 23.32 -1.73 3.44
CA SER A 273 23.31 -1.15 4.79
C SER A 273 22.26 -1.74 5.72
N CYS A 274 21.37 -2.61 5.22
CA CYS A 274 20.37 -3.27 6.05
C CYS A 274 20.97 -4.44 6.85
N PRO A 275 20.54 -4.64 8.11
CA PRO A 275 21.06 -5.71 8.94
C PRO A 275 20.75 -7.09 8.35
N ARG A 276 21.76 -7.97 8.38
CA ARG A 276 21.60 -9.38 7.99
C ARG A 276 21.01 -10.16 9.16
N GLN A 277 20.00 -10.99 8.86
CA GLN A 277 19.28 -11.78 9.85
C GLN A 277 18.98 -13.15 9.27
N ALA A 278 19.24 -14.22 10.03
CA ALA A 278 19.02 -15.59 9.60
C ALA A 278 17.52 -15.92 9.34
N ARG A 279 16.62 -15.17 10.00
CA ARG A 279 15.19 -15.18 9.73
C ARG A 279 14.67 -13.75 9.68
N VAL A 280 13.81 -13.45 8.73
CA VAL A 280 13.25 -12.11 8.51
C VAL A 280 11.74 -12.14 8.41
N ASN A 281 11.07 -11.04 8.75
CA ASN A 281 9.67 -10.85 8.40
C ASN A 281 9.61 -10.21 7.01
N VAL A 282 8.77 -10.70 6.11
CA VAL A 282 8.63 -10.16 4.76
C VAL A 282 7.21 -9.72 4.60
N GLY A 283 7.00 -8.46 4.25
CA GLY A 283 5.65 -7.91 4.11
C GLY A 283 5.57 -6.87 3.02
N GLY A 284 4.34 -6.55 2.65
CA GLY A 284 4.07 -5.67 1.54
C GLY A 284 2.59 -5.36 1.39
N ALA A 285 2.30 -4.51 0.41
CA ALA A 285 0.97 -4.38 -0.14
C ALA A 285 1.03 -4.52 -1.66
N VAL A 286 0.14 -5.34 -2.20
CA VAL A 286 -0.06 -5.49 -3.64
C VAL A 286 -1.37 -4.81 -4.02
N VAL A 287 -1.38 -4.19 -5.19
CA VAL A 287 -2.61 -3.77 -5.87
C VAL A 287 -2.88 -4.80 -6.96
N VAL A 288 -4.10 -5.33 -6.97
CA VAL A 288 -4.53 -6.31 -7.97
C VAL A 288 -5.78 -5.81 -8.67
N ASP A 289 -5.80 -5.88 -9.99
CA ASP A 289 -6.98 -5.61 -10.79
C ASP A 289 -7.29 -6.80 -11.71
N THR A 290 -8.47 -7.39 -11.51
CA THR A 290 -8.99 -8.54 -12.28
C THR A 290 -10.00 -8.12 -13.36
N GLY A 291 -10.04 -6.84 -13.72
CA GLY A 291 -11.03 -6.26 -14.63
C GLY A 291 -12.25 -5.65 -13.94
N SER A 292 -12.33 -5.78 -12.61
CA SER A 292 -13.35 -5.13 -11.78
C SER A 292 -12.82 -3.92 -11.02
N GLY A 293 -11.54 -3.57 -11.23
CA GLY A 293 -10.86 -2.48 -10.55
C GLY A 293 -9.74 -2.88 -9.61
N PRO A 294 -8.83 -1.94 -9.28
CA PRO A 294 -7.81 -2.14 -8.25
C PRO A 294 -8.41 -2.48 -6.88
N ARG A 295 -7.91 -3.57 -6.30
CA ARG A 295 -8.10 -3.98 -4.91
C ARG A 295 -6.74 -4.08 -4.22
N TYR A 296 -6.68 -3.66 -2.97
CA TYR A 296 -5.44 -3.61 -2.21
C TYR A 296 -5.37 -4.75 -1.20
N TRP A 297 -4.24 -5.44 -1.18
CA TRP A 297 -4.02 -6.58 -0.30
C TRP A 297 -2.69 -6.46 0.40
N ARG A 298 -2.71 -6.55 1.73
CA ARG A 298 -1.48 -6.61 2.53
C ARG A 298 -1.07 -8.05 2.74
N PHE A 299 0.23 -8.28 2.85
CA PHE A 299 0.76 -9.58 3.22
C PHE A 299 1.87 -9.44 4.25
N LEU A 300 2.03 -10.48 5.07
CA LEU A 300 3.11 -10.59 6.04
C LEU A 300 3.46 -12.08 6.27
N ALA A 301 4.64 -12.49 5.84
CA ALA A 301 5.26 -13.76 6.20
C ALA A 301 6.27 -13.55 7.34
N ARG A 302 6.13 -14.28 8.45
CA ARG A 302 7.02 -14.15 9.60
C ARG A 302 8.10 -15.22 9.62
N GLY A 303 9.29 -14.88 10.11
CA GLY A 303 10.35 -15.85 10.37
C GLY A 303 10.88 -16.58 9.13
N VAL A 304 10.83 -15.92 7.97
CA VAL A 304 11.29 -16.41 6.67
C VAL A 304 12.77 -16.74 6.76
N GLY A 305 13.08 -18.03 6.65
CA GLY A 305 14.44 -18.57 6.70
C GLY A 305 15.06 -18.69 5.30
N ALA A 306 16.15 -19.46 5.22
CA ALA A 306 16.82 -19.74 3.96
C ALA A 306 15.86 -20.41 2.95
N LEU A 307 15.99 -20.03 1.68
CA LEU A 307 15.32 -20.67 0.57
C LEU A 307 15.80 -22.14 0.48
N PRO A 308 14.89 -23.13 0.51
CA PRO A 308 15.26 -24.53 0.40
C PRO A 308 16.03 -24.84 -0.90
N ALA A 309 17.01 -25.73 -0.80
CA ALA A 309 17.74 -26.22 -1.97
C ALA A 309 16.77 -26.91 -2.94
N GLY A 310 16.85 -26.56 -4.23
CA GLY A 310 16.00 -27.12 -5.28
C GLY A 310 14.72 -26.34 -5.61
N ILE A 311 14.35 -25.31 -4.83
CA ILE A 311 13.29 -24.39 -5.26
C ILE A 311 13.89 -23.39 -6.23
N GLN A 312 13.49 -23.49 -7.51
CA GLN A 312 13.75 -22.44 -8.48
C GLN A 312 12.78 -21.29 -8.25
N PRO A 313 13.29 -20.05 -8.21
CA PRO A 313 12.45 -18.87 -8.11
C PRO A 313 11.52 -18.70 -9.31
#